data_AF-A0A7J2LTX8-F1
#
_entry.id   AF-A0A7J2LTX8-F1
#
_cell.length_a   1.000
_cell.length_b   1.000
_cell.length_c   1.000
_cell.angle_alpha   90.00
_cell.angle_beta   90.00
_cell.angle_gamma   90.00
#
_symmetry.space_group_name_H-M   'P 1'
#
loop_
_entity.id
_entity.type
_entity.pdbx_description
1 polymer ?
#
loop_
_entity_poly.entity_id
_entity_poly.type
_entity_poly.pdbx_seq_one_letter_code
_entity_poly.pdbx_strand_id
1 'polypeptide(L)'
;MEEWKVLFAGSSAEEETDFELFFRDVKELIGEYLGLKEEAIEGLRKLLEEKENYNLVVNIKRITPPESGEKFFDIDVAWVILCLDQQDLPYGYLFLGGVLVGIWPKEFAEEIGKNAELLTSMLSSVILKPDIWKRVDIIFPIEESG
;
A
#
# COMPACT_ATOMS: atom_id res chain seq x y z
N MET A 1 1.14 -19.33 2.78
CA MET A 1 1.20 -18.06 2.07
C MET A 1 0.50 -17.06 2.94
N GLU A 2 1.32 -16.21 3.54
CA GLU A 2 0.91 -15.20 4.51
C GLU A 2 0.39 -13.98 3.76
N GLU A 3 -0.80 -13.55 4.13
CA GLU A 3 -1.51 -12.46 3.49
C GLU A 3 -2.07 -11.51 4.55
N TRP A 4 -1.87 -10.23 4.31
CA TRP A 4 -2.52 -9.14 5.04
C TRP A 4 -3.84 -8.85 4.33
N LYS A 5 -4.95 -8.92 5.08
CA LYS A 5 -6.27 -8.61 4.54
C LYS A 5 -6.62 -7.18 4.90
N VAL A 6 -6.83 -6.34 3.90
CA VAL A 6 -7.18 -4.93 4.10
C VAL A 6 -8.60 -4.70 3.59
N LEU A 7 -9.50 -4.39 4.52
CA LEU A 7 -10.89 -4.05 4.23
C LEU A 7 -11.00 -2.54 4.04
N PHE A 8 -11.47 -2.12 2.86
CA PHE A 8 -11.73 -0.74 2.51
C PHE A 8 -13.23 -0.45 2.54
N ALA A 9 -13.61 0.76 2.94
CA ALA A 9 -15.01 1.16 2.84
C ALA A 9 -15.41 1.35 1.36
N GLY A 10 -16.63 0.94 1.05
CA GLY A 10 -17.23 1.14 -0.25
C GLY A 10 -17.69 2.57 -0.53
N SER A 11 -18.25 2.78 -1.71
CA SER A 11 -18.79 4.07 -2.14
C SER A 11 -20.11 4.46 -1.46
N SER A 12 -20.71 3.57 -0.67
CA SER A 12 -21.91 3.84 0.10
C SER A 12 -21.66 3.61 1.59
N ALA A 13 -22.52 4.18 2.44
CA ALA A 13 -22.47 3.93 3.89
C ALA A 13 -22.84 2.48 4.26
N GLU A 14 -23.35 1.70 3.29
CA GLU A 14 -23.71 0.30 3.47
C GLU A 14 -22.47 -0.60 3.29
N GLU A 15 -22.27 -1.53 4.22
CA GLU A 15 -21.16 -2.49 4.21
C GLU A 15 -21.13 -3.36 2.94
N GLU A 16 -22.25 -3.48 2.21
CA GLU A 16 -22.35 -4.27 0.97
C GLU A 16 -21.43 -3.77 -0.15
N THR A 17 -20.96 -2.52 -0.06
CA THR A 17 -20.03 -1.93 -1.04
C THR A 17 -18.56 -2.02 -0.62
N ASP A 18 -18.28 -2.50 0.58
CA ASP A 18 -16.91 -2.69 1.06
C ASP A 18 -16.19 -3.74 0.22
N PHE A 19 -14.87 -3.58 0.10
CA PHE A 19 -14.05 -4.52 -0.65
C PHE A 19 -12.75 -4.82 0.09
N GLU A 20 -12.27 -6.05 -0.10
CA GLU A 20 -11.07 -6.55 0.56
C GLU A 20 -9.96 -6.75 -0.47
N LEU A 21 -8.76 -6.29 -0.13
CA LEU A 21 -7.54 -6.60 -0.88
C LEU A 21 -6.62 -7.47 -0.03
N PHE A 22 -6.00 -8.45 -0.68
CA PHE A 22 -5.09 -9.42 -0.08
C PHE A 22 -3.66 -9.07 -0.47
N PHE A 23 -2.91 -8.49 0.45
CA PHE A 23 -1.52 -8.14 0.24
C PHE A 23 -0.64 -9.31 0.66
N ARG A 24 0.20 -9.81 -0.25
CA ARG A 24 1.19 -10.84 0.04
C ARG A 24 2.25 -10.29 0.99
N ASP A 25 2.58 -11.04 2.03
CA ASP A 25 3.60 -10.65 2.99
C ASP A 25 4.97 -10.50 2.31
N VAL A 26 5.60 -9.33 2.43
CA VAL A 26 6.86 -9.03 1.72
C VAL A 26 8.01 -9.88 2.24
N LYS A 27 8.01 -10.27 3.52
CA LYS A 27 9.04 -11.12 4.09
C LYS A 27 8.99 -12.53 3.51
N GLU A 28 7.81 -13.05 3.15
CA GLU A 28 7.70 -14.30 2.39
C GLU A 28 8.25 -14.16 0.96
N LEU A 29 8.10 -12.98 0.34
CA LEU A 29 8.54 -12.73 -1.04
C LEU A 29 10.05 -12.55 -1.18
N ILE A 30 10.67 -11.75 -0.30
CA ILE A 30 12.08 -11.35 -0.44
C ILE A 30 12.95 -11.65 0.79
N GLY A 31 12.38 -12.25 1.84
CA GLY A 31 13.11 -12.69 3.03
C GLY A 31 13.30 -11.62 4.12
N GLU A 32 12.96 -10.36 3.85
CA GLU A 32 13.11 -9.24 4.78
C GLU A 32 12.04 -8.16 4.59
N TYR A 33 11.88 -7.29 5.59
CA TYR A 33 11.04 -6.10 5.50
C TYR A 33 11.86 -4.90 5.02
N LEU A 34 11.24 -4.02 4.23
CA LEU A 34 11.89 -2.81 3.72
C LEU A 34 11.38 -1.56 4.43
N GLY A 35 12.31 -0.75 4.94
CA GLY A 35 12.01 0.57 5.48
C GLY A 35 12.02 1.65 4.40
N LEU A 36 11.02 2.51 4.40
CA LEU A 36 11.04 3.79 3.72
C LEU A 36 11.96 4.76 4.44
N LYS A 37 12.75 5.49 3.65
CA LYS A 37 13.55 6.59 4.16
C LYS A 37 12.68 7.84 4.34
N GLU A 38 13.07 8.73 5.25
CA GLU A 38 12.36 9.98 5.51
C GLU A 38 12.21 10.85 4.26
N GLU A 39 13.24 10.87 3.40
CA GLU A 39 13.20 11.62 2.14
C GLU A 39 12.13 11.08 1.17
N ALA A 40 11.80 9.79 1.25
CA ALA A 40 10.73 9.22 0.44
C ALA A 40 9.35 9.67 0.95
N ILE A 41 9.16 9.74 2.26
CA ILE A 41 7.92 10.21 2.89
C ILE A 41 7.70 11.69 2.55
N GLU A 42 8.73 12.51 2.67
CA GLU A 42 8.65 13.93 2.32
C GLU A 42 8.41 14.14 0.81
N GLY A 43 9.01 13.29 -0.04
CA GLY A 43 8.73 13.27 -1.46
C GLY A 43 7.26 12.99 -1.79
N LEU A 44 6.65 12.01 -1.12
CA LEU A 44 5.22 11.71 -1.27
C LEU A 44 4.34 12.87 -0.80
N ARG A 45 4.66 13.50 0.33
CA ARG A 45 3.93 14.67 0.84
C ARG A 45 3.93 15.81 -0.17
N LYS A 46 5.09 16.12 -0.74
CA LYS A 46 5.21 17.14 -1.77
C LYS A 46 4.36 16.82 -3.01
N LEU A 47 4.35 15.56 -3.44
CA LEU A 47 3.55 15.14 -4.60
C LEU A 47 2.05 15.25 -4.34
N LEU A 48 1.57 14.94 -3.13
CA LEU A 48 0.16 15.16 -2.75
C LEU A 48 -0.26 16.63 -2.86
N GLU A 49 0.66 17.58 -2.64
CA GLU A 49 0.37 19.01 -2.74
C GLU A 49 0.45 19.53 -4.19
N GLU A 50 1.36 18.98 -5.00
CA GLU A 50 1.71 19.52 -6.31
C GLU A 50 1.04 18.82 -7.49
N LYS A 51 0.56 17.58 -7.32
CA LYS A 51 0.12 16.71 -8.43
C LYS A 51 -1.33 16.29 -8.28
N GLU A 52 -2.14 16.60 -9.30
CA GLU A 52 -3.56 16.25 -9.35
C GLU A 52 -3.83 14.73 -9.38
N ASN A 53 -2.86 13.93 -9.83
CA ASN A 53 -2.99 12.47 -9.86
C ASN A 53 -2.63 11.79 -8.54
N TYR A 54 -2.26 12.54 -7.49
CA TYR A 54 -1.97 12.03 -6.15
C TYR A 54 -3.08 12.45 -5.20
N ASN A 55 -3.66 11.48 -4.49
CA ASN A 55 -4.81 11.71 -3.62
C ASN A 55 -4.54 11.19 -2.23
N LEU A 56 -4.96 11.96 -1.23
CA LEU A 56 -5.04 11.50 0.15
C LEU A 56 -6.46 10.98 0.41
N VAL A 57 -6.57 9.74 0.88
CA VAL A 57 -7.84 9.05 1.10
C VAL A 57 -7.86 8.48 2.52
N VAL A 58 -9.00 8.56 3.20
CA VAL A 58 -9.23 7.94 4.51
C VAL A 58 -10.32 6.89 4.34
N ASN A 59 -9.93 5.61 4.26
CA ASN A 59 -10.86 4.56 3.80
C ASN A 59 -10.55 3.14 4.28
N ILE A 60 -9.47 2.92 5.05
CA ILE A 60 -9.18 1.57 5.59
C ILE A 60 -10.07 1.36 6.82
N LYS A 61 -10.98 0.39 6.75
CA LYS A 61 -11.84 0.00 7.88
C LYS A 61 -11.13 -0.95 8.84
N ARG A 62 -10.38 -1.91 8.29
CA ARG A 62 -9.73 -2.95 9.08
C ARG A 62 -8.54 -3.53 8.33
N ILE A 63 -7.51 -3.89 9.10
CA ILE A 63 -6.41 -4.72 8.62
C ILE A 63 -6.35 -5.96 9.49
N THR A 64 -6.35 -7.13 8.87
CA THR A 64 -6.13 -8.42 9.54
C THR A 64 -4.73 -8.90 9.17
N PRO A 65 -3.77 -8.90 10.11
CA PRO A 65 -2.41 -9.38 9.85
C PRO A 65 -2.39 -10.91 9.66
N PRO A 66 -1.38 -11.45 8.96
CA PRO A 66 -1.07 -12.89 9.02
C PRO A 66 -0.51 -13.27 10.40
N GLU A 67 -0.42 -14.57 10.69
CA GLU A 67 0.11 -15.07 11.98
C GLU A 67 1.49 -14.51 12.34
N SER A 68 2.39 -14.39 11.35
CA SER A 68 3.71 -13.79 11.55
C SER A 68 3.65 -12.30 11.91
N GLY A 69 2.59 -11.61 11.46
CA GLY A 69 2.35 -10.17 11.59
C GLY A 69 1.68 -9.74 12.89
N GLU A 70 0.96 -10.65 13.57
CA GLU A 70 0.11 -10.31 14.72
C GLU A 70 0.85 -9.58 15.86
N LYS A 71 2.14 -9.90 16.08
CA LYS A 71 2.89 -9.37 17.24
C LYS A 71 3.36 -7.92 17.10
N PHE A 72 3.45 -7.41 15.88
CA PHE A 72 3.97 -6.06 15.60
C PHE A 72 2.96 -5.21 14.83
N PHE A 73 1.77 -5.73 14.61
CA PHE A 73 0.69 -5.00 13.95
C PHE A 73 0.14 -3.91 14.87
N ASP A 74 0.06 -2.71 14.32
CA ASP A 74 -0.62 -1.55 14.90
C ASP A 74 -1.33 -0.82 13.76
N ILE A 75 -2.66 -0.67 13.90
CA ILE A 75 -3.49 -0.04 12.87
C ILE A 75 -3.24 1.47 12.80
N ASP A 76 -2.86 2.12 13.90
CA ASP A 76 -2.70 3.58 13.97
C ASP A 76 -1.54 4.09 13.12
N VAL A 77 -0.57 3.21 12.84
CA VAL A 77 0.56 3.50 11.96
C VAL A 77 0.40 2.90 10.57
N ALA A 78 -0.70 2.20 10.29
CA ALA A 78 -0.89 1.54 9.02
C ALA A 78 -1.32 2.50 7.92
N TRP A 79 -0.86 2.28 6.69
CA TRP A 79 -1.31 3.01 5.52
C TRP A 79 -1.00 2.24 4.24
N VAL A 80 -1.72 2.55 3.16
CA VAL A 80 -1.60 1.88 1.87
C VAL A 80 -1.29 2.89 0.77
N ILE A 81 -0.45 2.52 -0.19
CA ILE A 81 -0.38 3.19 -1.49
C ILE A 81 -1.03 2.28 -2.52
N LEU A 82 -2.05 2.77 -3.23
CA LEU A 82 -2.59 2.14 -4.43
C LEU A 82 -2.26 3.00 -5.65
N CYS A 83 -1.56 2.43 -6.62
CA CYS A 83 -1.21 3.07 -7.88
C CYS A 83 -1.94 2.41 -9.05
N LEU A 84 -2.26 3.22 -10.05
CA LEU A 84 -2.73 2.79 -11.35
C LEU A 84 -1.83 3.43 -12.41
N ASP A 85 -1.20 2.64 -13.25
CA ASP A 85 -0.36 3.18 -14.33
C ASP A 85 -1.20 3.65 -15.53
N GLN A 86 -0.54 4.17 -16.57
CA GLN A 86 -1.19 4.63 -17.81
C GLN A 86 -1.88 3.50 -18.61
N GLN A 87 -1.63 2.23 -18.26
CA GLN A 87 -2.21 1.04 -18.89
C GLN A 87 -3.29 0.39 -18.02
N ASP A 88 -3.74 1.06 -16.96
CA ASP A 88 -4.71 0.55 -15.99
C ASP A 88 -4.23 -0.70 -15.22
N LEU A 89 -2.92 -0.89 -15.13
CA LEU A 89 -2.34 -1.93 -14.28
C LEU A 89 -2.22 -1.42 -12.83
N PRO A 90 -2.77 -2.17 -11.85
CA PRO A 90 -2.78 -1.74 -10.47
C PRO A 90 -1.55 -2.23 -9.70
N TYR A 91 -1.11 -1.44 -8.73
CA TYR A 91 -0.01 -1.77 -7.82
C TYR A 91 -0.38 -1.29 -6.41
N GLY A 92 -0.03 -2.07 -5.40
CA GLY A 92 -0.41 -1.83 -4.02
C GLY A 92 0.74 -2.14 -3.06
N TYR A 93 0.92 -1.25 -2.09
CA TYR A 93 1.93 -1.34 -1.06
C TYR A 93 1.28 -1.07 0.30
N LEU A 94 1.36 -2.03 1.22
CA LEU A 94 0.89 -1.88 2.60
C LEU A 94 2.07 -1.60 3.53
N PHE A 95 1.96 -0.54 4.31
CA PHE A 95 2.96 -0.10 5.26
C PHE A 95 2.43 -0.13 6.70
N LEU A 96 3.33 -0.43 7.64
CA LEU A 96 3.16 -0.19 9.08
C LEU A 96 4.25 0.81 9.50
N GLY A 97 3.85 2.04 9.77
CA GLY A 97 4.76 3.17 9.96
C GLY A 97 5.62 3.37 8.71
N GLY A 98 6.94 3.31 8.85
CA GLY A 98 7.86 3.37 7.72
C GLY A 98 8.15 2.02 7.06
N VAL A 99 7.55 0.92 7.49
CA VAL A 99 7.95 -0.44 7.07
C VAL A 99 6.96 -1.02 6.08
N LEU A 100 7.43 -1.38 4.90
CA LEU A 100 6.66 -2.13 3.91
C LEU A 100 6.44 -3.56 4.41
N VAL A 101 5.20 -3.99 4.49
CA VAL A 101 4.82 -5.33 4.97
C VAL A 101 4.04 -6.14 3.93
N GLY A 102 3.38 -5.49 2.97
CA GLY A 102 2.51 -6.19 2.02
C GLY A 102 2.56 -5.65 0.59
N ILE A 103 2.44 -6.54 -0.39
CA ILE A 103 2.39 -6.24 -1.82
C ILE A 103 1.10 -6.75 -2.46
N TRP A 104 0.49 -5.93 -3.32
CA TRP A 104 -0.68 -6.28 -4.13
C TRP A 104 -0.50 -5.72 -5.56
N PRO A 105 -1.10 -6.29 -6.61
CA PRO A 105 -1.85 -7.55 -6.65
C PRO A 105 -0.93 -8.78 -6.58
N LYS A 106 -1.55 -9.96 -6.53
CA LYS A 106 -0.86 -11.25 -6.46
C LYS A 106 0.16 -11.42 -7.59
N GLU A 107 -0.20 -11.06 -8.80
CA GLU A 107 0.65 -11.17 -9.99
C GLU A 107 1.91 -10.31 -9.83
N PHE A 108 1.76 -9.09 -9.31
CA PHE A 108 2.88 -8.21 -9.03
C PHE A 108 3.77 -8.74 -7.90
N ALA A 109 3.17 -9.26 -6.83
CA ALA A 109 3.90 -9.91 -5.74
C ALA A 109 4.72 -11.12 -6.22
N GLU A 110 4.17 -11.93 -7.12
CA GLU A 110 4.86 -13.09 -7.70
C GLU A 110 6.04 -12.67 -8.58
N GLU A 111 5.95 -11.56 -9.32
CA GLU A 111 7.08 -11.01 -10.06
C GLU A 111 8.18 -10.47 -9.13
N ILE A 112 7.80 -9.81 -8.03
CA ILE A 112 8.75 -9.36 -6.99
C ILE A 112 9.48 -10.54 -6.35
N GLY A 113 8.79 -11.64 -6.05
CA GLY A 113 9.42 -12.84 -5.50
C GLY A 113 10.46 -13.48 -6.44
N LYS A 114 10.37 -13.22 -7.75
CA LYS A 114 11.37 -13.64 -8.75
C LYS A 114 12.51 -12.64 -8.91
N ASN A 115 12.22 -11.34 -8.68
CA ASN A 115 13.18 -10.25 -8.85
C ASN A 115 12.93 -9.13 -7.84
N ALA A 116 13.63 -9.19 -6.70
CA ALA A 116 13.48 -8.18 -5.64
C ALA A 116 13.88 -6.76 -6.07
N GLU A 117 14.76 -6.59 -7.06
CA GLU A 117 15.12 -5.25 -7.58
C GLU A 117 13.92 -4.54 -8.22
N LEU A 118 12.94 -5.30 -8.72
CA LEU A 118 11.70 -4.77 -9.27
C LEU A 118 10.93 -3.98 -8.21
N LEU A 119 10.91 -4.46 -6.96
CA LEU A 119 10.20 -3.79 -5.88
C LEU A 119 10.77 -2.40 -5.63
N THR A 120 12.09 -2.29 -5.44
CA THR A 120 12.75 -1.00 -5.19
C THR A 120 12.56 -0.05 -6.37
N SER A 121 12.68 -0.56 -7.61
CA SER A 121 12.49 0.24 -8.83
C SER A 121 11.06 0.78 -8.95
N MET A 122 10.06 -0.07 -8.74
CA MET A 122 8.64 0.29 -8.84
C MET A 122 8.22 1.21 -7.69
N LEU A 123 8.64 0.94 -6.46
CA LEU A 123 8.33 1.81 -5.34
C LEU A 123 8.99 3.18 -5.50
N SER A 124 10.23 3.24 -5.99
CA SER A 124 10.92 4.50 -6.25
C SER A 124 10.26 5.30 -7.38
N SER A 125 9.67 4.64 -8.38
CA SER A 125 9.00 5.33 -9.48
C SER A 125 7.72 6.04 -9.05
N VAL A 126 7.10 5.64 -7.92
CA VAL A 126 6.01 6.38 -7.26
C VAL A 126 6.43 7.81 -6.91
N ILE A 127 7.71 8.08 -6.66
CA ILE A 127 8.19 9.42 -6.31
C ILE A 127 8.95 10.06 -7.48
N LEU A 128 9.84 9.29 -8.11
CA LEU A 128 10.79 9.80 -9.09
C LEU A 128 10.19 9.98 -10.49
N LYS A 129 9.03 9.37 -10.77
CA LYS A 129 8.40 9.36 -12.09
C LYS A 129 6.88 9.58 -11.99
N PRO A 130 6.39 10.68 -11.40
CA PRO A 130 4.96 10.87 -11.13
C PRO A 130 4.08 10.82 -12.38
N ASP A 131 4.62 11.16 -13.56
CA ASP A 131 3.86 11.25 -14.80
C ASP A 131 3.54 9.87 -15.43
N ILE A 132 4.18 8.79 -14.97
CA ILE A 132 3.85 7.42 -15.43
C ILE A 132 2.60 6.87 -14.74
N TRP A 133 2.14 7.54 -13.68
CA TRP A 133 0.99 7.12 -12.91
C TRP A 133 -0.24 7.86 -13.39
N LYS A 134 -1.27 7.10 -13.74
CA LYS A 134 -2.60 7.65 -14.00
C LYS A 134 -3.23 8.13 -12.70
N ARG A 135 -3.02 7.40 -11.60
CA ARG A 135 -3.54 7.70 -10.27
C ARG A 135 -2.66 7.08 -9.20
N VAL A 136 -2.46 7.81 -8.11
CA VAL A 136 -1.86 7.32 -6.87
C VAL A 136 -2.75 7.74 -5.72
N ASP A 137 -3.23 6.78 -4.93
CA ASP A 137 -3.99 7.01 -3.72
C ASP A 137 -3.14 6.60 -2.51
N ILE A 138 -2.96 7.52 -1.58
CA ILE A 138 -2.34 7.26 -0.27
C ILE A 138 -3.50 7.17 0.72
N ILE A 139 -3.70 5.97 1.27
CA ILE A 139 -4.91 5.59 1.99
C ILE A 139 -4.58 5.32 3.45
N PHE A 140 -5.30 6.00 4.34
CA PHE A 140 -5.18 5.86 5.79
C PHE A 140 -6.41 5.16 6.42
N PRO A 141 -6.26 4.60 7.62
CA PRO A 141 -7.35 4.13 8.47
C PRO A 141 -8.38 5.21 8.73
N ILE A 142 -9.65 4.80 8.75
CA ILE A 142 -10.72 5.62 9.27
C ILE A 142 -10.50 5.72 10.78
N GLU A 143 -10.36 6.94 11.31
CA GLU A 143 -10.31 7.15 12.75
C GLU A 143 -11.63 6.64 13.37
N GLU A 144 -11.55 5.61 14.21
CA GLU A 144 -12.68 5.30 15.07
C GLU A 144 -12.78 6.42 16.12
N SER A 145 -13.80 7.27 15.99
CA SER A 145 -14.19 8.17 17.07
C SER A 145 -14.73 7.31 18.22
N GLY A 146 -13.88 6.91 19.17
CA GLY A 146 -14.23 6.08 20.32
C GLY A 146 -13.40 6.35 21.56
#